data_AF-A0A7M2GUT0-F1
#
_entry.id   AF-A0A7M2GUT0-F1
#
_cell.length_a   1.000
_cell.length_b   1.000
_cell.length_c   1.000
_cell.angle_alpha   90.00
_cell.angle_beta   90.00
_cell.angle_gamma   90.00
#
_symmetry.space_group_name_H-M   'P 1'
#
loop_
_entity.id
_entity.type
_entity.pdbx_description
1 polymer ?
#
loop_
_entity_poly.entity_id
_entity_poly.type
_entity_poly.pdbx_seq_one_letter_code
_entity_poly.pdbx_strand_id
1 'polypeptide(L)'
;MKLLVRPRPDKGESLFGYIHRVGELNGLTSLRWISSMLSEAGLSIPDHKVQLLAESVGIDPEDLSTLTCRPIATQMANTLLFMDAYVPVALFRKQRSAICVECLRGRDATPAVWDLRLICVCVRHRRWLIDTCQRCGCALSWRRENLLRCRCGNDLTCSIQSNFDPPEAVLLFTKVLEAELRSELPFAEEAAARFSCFTTGRLIADSIAVFQQARSYVLWWCDQERMEVPRSTSSHCIDMATVRTMSKVLIDWPAALHAELRRCLKTTRAESYEFALIGKSEPMLTITPLHRLPRHLREVMGDGCVKSAYLEFCEQHKIAANDYRRRSGRPKRWTQFPTYNGG
;
A
#
# COMPACT_ATOMS: atom_id res chain seq x y z
N MET A 1 -26.17 -24.51 15.92
CA MET A 1 -26.82 -25.24 14.80
C MET A 1 -25.73 -25.69 13.86
N LYS A 2 -25.69 -26.96 13.45
CA LYS A 2 -24.69 -27.42 12.48
C LYS A 2 -25.14 -27.10 11.06
N LEU A 3 -24.23 -26.59 10.24
CA LEU A 3 -24.47 -26.31 8.82
C LEU A 3 -24.38 -27.60 7.99
N LEU A 4 -25.09 -27.62 6.85
CA LEU A 4 -25.08 -28.76 5.93
C LEU A 4 -23.74 -28.84 5.21
N VAL A 5 -23.33 -27.73 4.59
CA VAL A 5 -22.05 -27.60 3.90
C VAL A 5 -21.05 -26.97 4.86
N ARG A 6 -19.93 -27.66 5.09
CA ARG A 6 -18.93 -27.31 6.10
C ARG A 6 -17.54 -27.27 5.45
N PRO A 7 -17.28 -26.30 4.57
CA PRO A 7 -15.98 -26.18 3.91
C PRO A 7 -14.92 -25.90 4.98
N ARG A 8 -13.69 -26.34 4.76
CA ARG A 8 -12.55 -25.86 5.56
C ARG A 8 -12.08 -24.50 5.01
N PRO A 9 -11.56 -23.59 5.84
CA PRO A 9 -10.93 -22.38 5.36
C PRO A 9 -9.77 -22.71 4.41
N ASP A 10 -9.64 -21.93 3.35
CA ASP A 10 -8.50 -22.07 2.43
C ASP A 10 -7.27 -21.38 3.04
N LYS A 11 -6.06 -21.83 2.68
CA LYS A 11 -4.82 -21.23 3.20
C LYS A 11 -4.77 -19.73 2.87
N GLY A 12 -4.61 -18.88 3.89
CA GLY A 12 -4.54 -17.43 3.70
C GLY A 12 -5.89 -16.76 3.44
N GLU A 13 -7.01 -17.48 3.61
CA GLU A 13 -8.36 -16.92 3.50
C GLU A 13 -8.65 -15.98 4.68
N SER A 14 -9.32 -14.86 4.41
CA SER A 14 -9.77 -13.96 5.46
C SER A 14 -10.99 -14.53 6.19
N LEU A 15 -11.09 -14.30 7.50
CA LEU A 15 -12.28 -14.69 8.27
C LEU A 15 -13.58 -14.12 7.69
N PHE A 16 -13.55 -12.90 7.16
CA PHE A 16 -14.70 -12.33 6.46
C PHE A 16 -15.02 -13.11 5.18
N GLY A 17 -14.02 -13.41 4.36
CA GLY A 17 -14.18 -14.23 3.15
C GLY A 17 -14.78 -15.59 3.45
N TYR A 18 -14.28 -16.24 4.50
CA TYR A 18 -14.75 -17.54 4.94
C TYR A 18 -16.22 -17.50 5.39
N ILE A 19 -16.63 -16.50 6.18
CA ILE A 19 -18.04 -16.32 6.60
C ILE A 19 -18.97 -16.17 5.39
N HIS A 20 -18.54 -15.41 4.38
CA HIS A 20 -19.28 -15.26 3.13
C HIS A 20 -19.37 -16.57 2.36
N ARG A 21 -18.25 -17.26 2.15
CA ARG A 21 -18.19 -18.53 1.41
C ARG A 21 -19.04 -19.62 2.07
N VAL A 22 -18.96 -19.75 3.40
CA VAL A 22 -19.81 -20.65 4.19
C VAL A 22 -21.28 -20.27 4.04
N GLY A 23 -21.60 -18.98 4.10
CA GLY A 23 -22.96 -18.49 3.93
C GLY A 23 -23.53 -18.82 2.54
N GLU A 24 -22.79 -18.49 1.48
CA GLU A 24 -23.19 -18.77 0.09
C GLU A 24 -23.40 -20.27 -0.17
N LEU A 25 -22.50 -21.13 0.31
CA LEU A 25 -22.60 -22.58 0.15
C LEU A 25 -23.78 -23.21 0.90
N ASN A 26 -24.31 -22.54 1.91
CA ASN A 26 -25.48 -22.99 2.68
C ASN A 26 -26.77 -22.21 2.33
N GLY A 27 -26.76 -21.36 1.30
CA GLY A 27 -27.92 -20.53 0.94
C GLY A 27 -28.27 -19.44 1.96
N LEU A 28 -27.33 -19.11 2.86
CA LEU A 28 -27.47 -18.12 3.93
C LEU A 28 -27.02 -16.72 3.47
N THR A 29 -27.45 -16.29 2.30
CA THR A 29 -27.02 -15.02 1.70
C THR A 29 -27.75 -13.80 2.27
N SER A 30 -28.69 -13.97 3.21
CA SER A 30 -29.39 -12.84 3.83
C SER A 30 -28.48 -12.02 4.76
N LEU A 31 -28.73 -10.71 4.86
CA LEU A 31 -28.05 -9.83 5.83
C LEU A 31 -28.10 -10.35 7.28
N ARG A 32 -29.10 -11.18 7.63
CA ARG A 32 -29.27 -11.71 8.98
C ARG A 32 -28.12 -12.64 9.39
N TRP A 33 -27.63 -13.50 8.49
CA TRP A 33 -26.47 -14.37 8.75
C TRP A 33 -25.23 -13.52 9.00
N ILE A 34 -24.92 -12.62 8.08
CA ILE A 34 -23.72 -11.80 8.15
C ILE A 34 -23.78 -10.85 9.35
N SER A 35 -24.93 -10.26 9.65
CA SER A 35 -25.11 -9.41 10.83
C SER A 35 -25.03 -10.19 12.14
N SER A 36 -25.47 -11.45 12.15
CA SER A 36 -25.30 -12.33 13.31
C SER A 36 -23.82 -12.63 13.57
N MET A 37 -23.00 -12.75 12.52
CA MET A 37 -21.57 -13.09 12.63
C MET A 37 -20.65 -11.86 12.77
N LEU A 38 -20.99 -10.71 12.19
CA LEU A 38 -20.10 -9.53 12.16
C LEU A 38 -20.56 -8.47 13.16
N SER A 39 -19.66 -7.97 14.00
CA SER A 39 -19.92 -6.85 14.92
C SER A 39 -20.07 -5.52 14.16
N GLU A 40 -20.78 -4.55 14.77
CA GLU A 40 -20.90 -3.17 14.24
C GLU A 40 -19.55 -2.43 14.29
N ALA A 41 -18.77 -2.75 15.33
CA ALA A 41 -17.58 -2.03 15.74
C ALA A 41 -16.30 -2.76 15.32
N GLY A 42 -15.94 -2.65 14.05
CA GLY A 42 -14.54 -2.75 13.61
C GLY A 42 -14.05 -4.10 13.10
N LEU A 43 -12.71 -4.22 13.11
CA LEU A 43 -11.90 -5.28 12.51
C LEU A 43 -12.01 -6.63 13.20
N SER A 44 -12.50 -6.65 14.43
CA SER A 44 -12.51 -7.83 15.27
C SER A 44 -13.92 -8.38 15.38
N ILE A 45 -14.06 -9.64 14.98
CA ILE A 45 -15.21 -10.47 15.29
C ILE A 45 -15.03 -10.94 16.74
N PRO A 46 -15.99 -10.74 17.65
CA PRO A 46 -15.88 -11.21 19.04
C PRO A 46 -15.68 -12.73 19.13
N ASP A 47 -14.93 -13.20 20.12
CA ASP A 47 -14.56 -14.63 20.25
C ASP A 47 -15.76 -15.57 20.30
N HIS A 48 -16.82 -15.18 21.02
CA HIS A 48 -18.06 -15.97 21.08
C HIS A 48 -18.69 -16.18 19.68
N LYS A 49 -18.53 -15.24 18.74
CA LYS A 49 -19.04 -15.40 17.37
C LYS A 49 -18.15 -16.32 16.54
N VAL A 50 -16.84 -16.28 16.76
CA VAL A 50 -15.90 -17.22 16.13
C VAL A 50 -16.17 -18.64 16.63
N GLN A 51 -16.43 -18.80 17.92
CA GLN A 51 -16.83 -20.08 18.50
C GLN A 51 -18.15 -20.59 17.90
N LEU A 52 -19.17 -19.73 17.78
CA LEU A 52 -20.43 -20.11 17.13
C LEU A 52 -20.22 -20.56 15.67
N LEU A 53 -19.36 -19.86 14.92
CA LEU A 53 -19.00 -20.25 13.57
C LEU A 53 -18.29 -21.61 13.55
N ALA A 54 -17.28 -21.79 14.40
CA ALA A 54 -16.51 -23.02 14.55
C ALA A 54 -17.40 -24.23 14.85
N GLU A 55 -18.31 -24.10 15.82
CA GLU A 55 -19.32 -25.12 16.15
C GLU A 55 -20.25 -25.41 14.96
N SER A 56 -20.64 -24.36 14.22
CA SER A 56 -21.54 -24.48 13.07
C SER A 56 -20.89 -25.22 11.90
N VAL A 57 -19.59 -25.03 11.68
CA VAL A 57 -18.81 -25.73 10.65
C VAL A 57 -18.15 -27.02 11.13
N GLY A 58 -18.15 -27.29 12.45
CA GLY A 58 -17.51 -28.47 13.04
C GLY A 58 -15.98 -28.44 12.96
N ILE A 59 -15.39 -27.26 13.14
CA ILE A 59 -13.95 -27.05 13.24
C ILE A 59 -13.64 -26.62 14.68
N ASP A 60 -12.47 -26.96 15.20
CA ASP A 60 -12.04 -26.45 16.50
C ASP A 60 -11.93 -24.89 16.45
N PRO A 61 -12.39 -24.16 17.49
CA PRO A 61 -12.31 -22.69 17.48
C PRO A 61 -10.90 -22.11 17.34
N GLU A 62 -9.89 -22.80 17.89
CA GLU A 62 -8.48 -22.41 17.78
C GLU A 62 -8.00 -22.62 16.35
N ASP A 63 -8.27 -23.81 15.79
CA ASP A 63 -7.96 -24.13 14.39
C ASP A 63 -8.61 -23.11 13.43
N LEU A 64 -9.88 -22.76 13.66
CA LEU A 64 -10.58 -21.80 12.82
C LEU A 64 -9.92 -20.41 12.87
N SER A 65 -9.48 -19.99 14.05
CA SER A 65 -8.83 -18.69 14.25
C SER A 65 -7.49 -18.62 13.50
N THR A 66 -6.70 -19.70 13.55
CA THR A 66 -5.44 -19.82 12.83
C THR A 66 -5.63 -19.92 11.31
N LEU A 67 -6.59 -20.75 10.87
CA LEU A 67 -6.81 -21.04 9.45
C LEU A 67 -7.40 -19.85 8.66
N THR A 68 -8.10 -18.93 9.33
CA THR A 68 -8.76 -17.76 8.70
C THR A 68 -7.98 -16.45 8.82
N CYS A 69 -6.69 -16.54 9.20
CA CYS A 69 -5.78 -15.39 9.33
C CYS A 69 -6.39 -14.21 10.09
N ARG A 70 -7.09 -14.49 11.20
CA ARG A 70 -7.75 -13.46 12.01
C ARG A 70 -6.70 -12.57 12.70
N PRO A 71 -6.85 -11.23 12.67
CA PRO A 71 -6.00 -10.35 13.48
C PRO A 71 -6.22 -10.58 14.98
N ILE A 72 -5.12 -10.74 15.73
CA ILE A 72 -5.12 -11.01 17.18
C ILE A 72 -4.65 -9.75 17.91
N ALA A 73 -5.32 -9.40 19.01
CA ALA A 73 -4.89 -8.28 19.85
C ALA A 73 -3.54 -8.56 20.52
N THR A 74 -2.69 -7.54 20.62
CA THR A 74 -1.39 -7.64 21.28
C THR A 74 -1.35 -6.76 22.53
N GLN A 75 -0.30 -6.93 23.35
CA GLN A 75 -0.05 -6.03 24.49
C GLN A 75 0.36 -4.61 24.03
N MET A 76 0.81 -4.46 22.78
CA MET A 76 1.19 -3.17 22.21
C MET A 76 -0.06 -2.39 21.78
N ALA A 77 -0.22 -1.19 22.32
CA ALA A 77 -1.33 -0.32 21.95
C ALA A 77 -1.39 -0.10 20.42
N ASN A 78 -2.61 -0.14 19.86
CA ASN A 78 -2.88 0.06 18.44
C ASN A 78 -2.14 -0.89 17.48
N THR A 79 -1.72 -2.07 17.94
CA THR A 79 -1.01 -3.07 17.12
C THR A 79 -1.67 -4.44 17.24
N LEU A 80 -1.85 -5.11 16.11
CA LEU A 80 -2.42 -6.45 16.00
C LEU A 80 -1.37 -7.42 15.46
N LEU A 81 -1.39 -8.67 15.91
CA LEU A 81 -0.67 -9.76 15.27
C LEU A 81 -1.53 -10.29 14.12
N PHE A 82 -0.99 -10.33 12.93
CA PHE A 82 -1.70 -10.74 11.72
C PHE A 82 -0.73 -11.43 10.77
N MET A 83 -1.02 -12.70 10.46
CA MET A 83 -0.15 -13.54 9.61
C MET A 83 1.32 -13.47 10.08
N ASP A 84 1.54 -13.73 11.37
CA ASP A 84 2.85 -13.67 12.04
C ASP A 84 3.57 -12.31 12.03
N ALA A 85 2.87 -11.24 11.64
CA ALA A 85 3.41 -9.89 11.60
C ALA A 85 2.69 -8.93 12.55
N TYR A 86 3.45 -8.04 13.19
CA TYR A 86 2.90 -6.94 13.98
C TYR A 86 2.48 -5.78 13.07
N VAL A 87 1.18 -5.54 12.98
CA VAL A 87 0.58 -4.56 12.07
C VAL A 87 -0.22 -3.50 12.86
N PRO A 88 0.04 -2.20 12.67
CA PRO A 88 -0.77 -1.15 13.26
C PRO A 88 -2.25 -1.22 12.82
N VAL A 89 -3.17 -1.05 13.76
CA VAL A 89 -4.64 -1.07 13.54
C VAL A 89 -5.07 -0.10 12.44
N ALA A 90 -4.37 1.03 12.28
CA ALA A 90 -4.66 2.05 11.27
C ALA A 90 -4.40 1.60 9.82
N LEU A 91 -3.65 0.51 9.63
CA LEU A 91 -3.32 -0.05 8.32
C LEU A 91 -4.32 -1.09 7.86
N PHE A 92 -5.28 -1.49 8.69
CA PHE A 92 -6.37 -2.33 8.23
C PHE A 92 -7.53 -1.47 7.71
N ARG A 93 -8.20 -1.95 6.67
CA ARG A 93 -9.45 -1.35 6.16
C ARG A 93 -10.51 -1.53 7.23
N LYS A 94 -11.24 -0.48 7.62
CA LYS A 94 -12.33 -0.60 8.62
C LYS A 94 -13.68 -0.59 7.90
N GLN A 95 -14.51 -1.61 8.15
CA GLN A 95 -15.89 -1.73 7.64
C GLN A 95 -16.03 -1.76 6.11
N ARG A 96 -14.92 -1.89 5.37
CA ARG A 96 -14.85 -1.80 3.91
C ARG A 96 -14.03 -2.93 3.35
N SER A 97 -14.49 -3.49 2.23
CA SER A 97 -13.80 -4.53 1.47
C SER A 97 -13.18 -3.94 0.21
N ALA A 98 -11.92 -4.26 -0.06
CA ALA A 98 -11.34 -4.13 -1.39
C ALA A 98 -11.24 -5.52 -2.02
N ILE A 99 -11.73 -5.68 -3.25
CA ILE A 99 -11.86 -7.00 -3.88
C ILE A 99 -11.36 -7.01 -5.31
N CYS A 100 -10.97 -8.20 -5.78
CA CYS A 100 -10.86 -8.50 -7.20
C CYS A 100 -12.06 -9.34 -7.64
N VAL A 101 -12.87 -8.79 -8.55
CA VAL A 101 -14.09 -9.46 -9.05
C VAL A 101 -13.77 -10.73 -9.86
N GLU A 102 -12.62 -10.77 -10.53
CA GLU A 102 -12.18 -11.96 -11.27
C GLU A 102 -11.84 -13.11 -10.32
N CYS A 103 -11.18 -12.83 -9.19
CA CYS A 103 -10.94 -13.85 -8.16
C CYS A 103 -12.25 -14.41 -7.61
N LEU A 104 -13.17 -13.51 -7.26
CA LEU A 104 -14.42 -13.92 -6.64
C LEU A 104 -15.33 -14.65 -7.63
N ARG A 105 -15.25 -14.35 -8.94
CA ARG A 105 -15.96 -15.12 -9.99
C ARG A 105 -15.48 -16.58 -10.05
N GLY A 106 -14.18 -16.81 -9.86
CA GLY A 106 -13.58 -18.15 -9.74
C GLY A 106 -14.00 -18.92 -8.48
N ARG A 107 -14.79 -18.30 -7.59
CA ARG A 107 -15.09 -18.80 -6.23
C ARG A 107 -13.84 -19.02 -5.38
N ASP A 108 -12.77 -18.28 -5.68
CA ASP A 108 -11.58 -18.31 -4.85
C ASP A 108 -11.89 -17.70 -3.47
N ALA A 109 -11.28 -18.27 -2.43
CA ALA A 109 -11.23 -17.67 -1.12
C ALA A 109 -10.73 -16.22 -1.20
N THR A 110 -11.32 -15.35 -0.38
CA THR A 110 -10.87 -13.96 -0.29
C THR A 110 -9.55 -13.92 0.48
N PRO A 111 -8.44 -13.44 -0.10
CA PRO A 111 -7.17 -13.37 0.62
C PRO A 111 -7.22 -12.43 1.82
N ALA A 112 -6.75 -12.88 2.98
CA ALA A 112 -6.68 -12.08 4.21
C ALA A 112 -5.84 -10.82 4.04
N VAL A 113 -4.77 -10.90 3.27
CA VAL A 113 -3.89 -9.75 2.95
C VAL A 113 -4.65 -8.55 2.37
N TRP A 114 -5.81 -8.75 1.72
CA TRP A 114 -6.64 -7.65 1.21
C TRP A 114 -7.31 -6.80 2.31
N ASP A 115 -7.28 -7.24 3.56
CA ASP A 115 -7.71 -6.42 4.69
C ASP A 115 -6.69 -5.31 5.00
N LEU A 116 -5.44 -5.43 4.52
CA LEU A 116 -4.37 -4.44 4.69
C LEU A 116 -4.38 -3.36 3.61
N ARG A 117 -4.43 -2.10 4.01
CA ARG A 117 -4.44 -0.90 3.16
C ARG A 117 -3.23 -0.79 2.22
N LEU A 118 -2.12 -1.45 2.56
CA LEU A 118 -0.94 -1.54 1.70
C LEU A 118 -1.18 -2.41 0.46
N ILE A 119 -2.15 -3.33 0.52
CA ILE A 119 -2.52 -4.20 -0.60
C ILE A 119 -3.65 -3.54 -1.37
N CYS A 120 -3.30 -2.97 -2.53
CA CYS A 120 -4.24 -2.22 -3.38
C CYS A 120 -4.48 -2.87 -4.74
N VAL A 121 -3.74 -3.92 -5.09
CA VAL A 121 -3.83 -4.62 -6.37
C VAL A 121 -4.00 -6.11 -6.15
N CYS A 122 -4.62 -6.79 -7.11
CA CYS A 122 -4.56 -8.22 -7.23
C CYS A 122 -3.41 -8.59 -8.15
N VAL A 123 -2.40 -9.29 -7.62
CA VAL A 123 -1.24 -9.73 -8.40
C VAL A 123 -1.60 -10.77 -9.47
N ARG A 124 -2.60 -11.62 -9.20
CA ARG A 124 -3.05 -12.68 -10.11
C ARG A 124 -3.70 -12.15 -11.37
N HIS A 125 -4.63 -11.19 -11.22
CA HIS A 125 -5.35 -10.59 -12.34
C HIS A 125 -4.72 -9.28 -12.81
N ARG A 126 -3.64 -8.82 -12.14
CA ARG A 126 -2.89 -7.59 -12.46
C ARG A 126 -3.80 -6.36 -12.57
N ARG A 127 -4.73 -6.21 -11.64
CA ARG A 127 -5.67 -5.06 -11.56
C ARG A 127 -5.70 -4.44 -10.18
N TRP A 128 -6.09 -3.17 -10.10
CA TRP A 128 -6.43 -2.55 -8.83
C TRP A 128 -7.65 -3.25 -8.19
N LEU A 129 -7.61 -3.40 -6.87
CA LEU A 129 -8.77 -3.85 -6.10
C LEU A 129 -9.83 -2.76 -6.10
N ILE A 130 -11.09 -3.15 -6.29
CA ILE A 130 -12.23 -2.24 -6.24
C ILE A 130 -12.82 -2.20 -4.82
N ASP A 131 -13.13 -1.01 -4.34
CA ASP A 131 -13.76 -0.80 -3.03
C ASP A 131 -15.09 -0.03 -3.14
N THR A 132 -15.55 0.27 -4.35
CA THR A 132 -16.81 0.93 -4.65
C THR A 132 -17.58 0.22 -5.75
N CYS A 133 -18.90 0.38 -5.75
CA CYS A 133 -19.74 -0.01 -6.85
C CYS A 133 -19.69 1.04 -7.96
N GLN A 134 -19.33 0.66 -9.19
CA GLN A 134 -19.23 1.60 -10.31
C GLN A 134 -20.58 2.19 -10.75
N ARG A 135 -21.70 1.52 -10.43
CA ARG A 135 -23.05 2.03 -10.74
C ARG A 135 -23.54 3.08 -9.75
N CYS A 136 -23.48 2.81 -8.44
CA CYS A 136 -24.04 3.73 -7.43
C CYS A 136 -22.98 4.56 -6.69
N GLY A 137 -21.68 4.28 -6.88
CA GLY A 137 -20.58 4.94 -6.18
C GLY A 137 -20.44 4.57 -4.70
N CYS A 138 -21.35 3.78 -4.12
CA CYS A 138 -21.26 3.40 -2.72
C CYS A 138 -20.06 2.48 -2.45
N ALA A 139 -19.44 2.67 -1.28
CA ALA A 139 -18.38 1.79 -0.79
C ALA A 139 -18.88 0.36 -0.57
N LEU A 140 -18.03 -0.61 -0.86
CA LEU A 140 -18.28 -2.02 -0.63
C LEU A 140 -18.02 -2.33 0.84
N SER A 141 -19.08 -2.72 1.55
CA SER A 141 -18.98 -3.15 2.95
C SER A 141 -18.72 -4.65 3.03
N TRP A 142 -17.97 -5.09 4.04
CA TRP A 142 -17.89 -6.51 4.40
C TRP A 142 -19.25 -7.12 4.77
N ARG A 143 -20.23 -6.28 5.13
CA ARG A 143 -21.57 -6.73 5.55
C ARG A 143 -22.55 -6.95 4.40
N ARG A 144 -22.14 -6.75 3.14
CA ARG A 144 -23.01 -6.97 1.97
C ARG A 144 -23.46 -8.43 1.91
N GLU A 145 -24.64 -8.69 1.35
CA GLU A 145 -25.21 -10.04 1.25
C GLU A 145 -24.44 -10.99 0.34
N ASN A 146 -23.81 -10.44 -0.70
CA ASN A 146 -23.11 -11.22 -1.72
C ASN A 146 -21.84 -10.47 -2.14
N LEU A 147 -20.71 -11.18 -2.26
CA LEU A 147 -19.42 -10.54 -2.58
C LEU A 147 -19.37 -9.96 -4.00
N LEU A 148 -20.20 -10.47 -4.91
CA LEU A 148 -20.28 -10.05 -6.31
C LEU A 148 -21.48 -9.15 -6.63
N ARG A 149 -22.39 -8.89 -5.68
CA ARG A 149 -23.49 -7.93 -5.86
C ARG A 149 -23.42 -6.77 -4.88
N CYS A 150 -23.69 -5.58 -5.40
CA CYS A 150 -23.88 -4.40 -4.57
C CYS A 150 -25.29 -4.39 -3.96
N ARG A 151 -25.46 -3.67 -2.83
CA ARG A 151 -26.77 -3.39 -2.23
C ARG A 151 -27.75 -2.68 -3.16
N CYS A 152 -27.27 -2.01 -4.22
CA CYS A 152 -28.12 -1.39 -5.24
C CYS A 152 -28.61 -2.39 -6.31
N GLY A 153 -28.31 -3.69 -6.15
CA GLY A 153 -28.62 -4.74 -7.11
C GLY A 153 -27.63 -4.88 -8.26
N ASN A 154 -26.62 -4.01 -8.36
CA ASN A 154 -25.62 -4.09 -9.42
C ASN A 154 -24.73 -5.32 -9.26
N ASP A 155 -24.55 -6.08 -10.34
CA ASP A 155 -23.50 -7.10 -10.44
C ASP A 155 -22.15 -6.42 -10.64
N LEU A 156 -21.24 -6.62 -9.70
CA LEU A 156 -19.90 -6.04 -9.70
C LEU A 156 -19.01 -6.63 -10.80
N THR A 157 -19.37 -7.80 -11.33
CA THR A 157 -18.64 -8.47 -12.41
C THR A 157 -18.92 -7.87 -13.78
N CYS A 158 -19.95 -7.04 -13.94
CA CYS A 158 -20.30 -6.40 -15.20
C CYS A 158 -19.51 -5.10 -15.48
N SER A 159 -18.78 -4.56 -14.50
CA SER A 159 -18.08 -3.27 -14.62
C SER A 159 -16.55 -3.40 -14.53
N ILE A 160 -15.97 -4.40 -15.20
CA ILE A 160 -14.52 -4.72 -15.13
C ILE A 160 -13.63 -3.70 -15.87
N GLN A 161 -14.20 -2.73 -16.60
CA GLN A 161 -13.41 -1.77 -17.37
C GLN A 161 -12.77 -0.73 -16.44
N SER A 162 -11.54 -0.99 -16.00
CA SER A 162 -10.62 0.08 -15.59
C SER A 162 -9.58 0.26 -16.69
N ASN A 163 -9.51 1.47 -17.27
CA ASN A 163 -8.45 1.85 -18.22
C ASN A 163 -7.10 2.10 -17.53
N PHE A 164 -6.94 1.68 -16.28
CA PHE A 164 -5.80 2.00 -15.43
C PHE A 164 -5.17 0.72 -14.93
N ASP A 165 -4.16 0.23 -15.66
CA ASP A 165 -3.38 -0.90 -15.18
C ASP A 165 -2.45 -0.46 -14.04
N PRO A 166 -2.29 -1.28 -12.99
CA PRO A 166 -1.33 -0.99 -11.94
C PRO A 166 0.10 -1.04 -12.49
N PRO A 167 0.98 -0.08 -12.12
CA PRO A 167 2.38 -0.12 -12.52
C PRO A 167 3.09 -1.40 -12.09
N GLU A 168 4.05 -1.88 -12.87
CA GLU A 168 4.78 -3.12 -12.58
C GLU A 168 5.45 -3.09 -11.18
N ALA A 169 5.99 -1.93 -10.78
CA ALA A 169 6.58 -1.78 -9.45
C ALA A 169 5.58 -2.04 -8.31
N VAL A 170 4.31 -1.64 -8.49
CA VAL A 170 3.24 -1.90 -7.51
C VAL A 170 2.89 -3.39 -7.47
N LEU A 171 2.83 -4.04 -8.63
CA LEU A 171 2.57 -5.48 -8.73
C LEU A 171 3.69 -6.29 -8.06
N LEU A 172 4.95 -5.96 -8.35
CA LEU A 172 6.12 -6.61 -7.74
C LEU A 172 6.17 -6.39 -6.23
N PHE A 173 5.99 -5.15 -5.76
CA PHE A 173 5.95 -4.85 -4.33
C PHE A 173 4.84 -5.65 -3.62
N THR A 174 3.63 -5.62 -4.18
CA THR A 174 2.49 -6.34 -3.61
C THR A 174 2.76 -7.83 -3.56
N LYS A 175 3.32 -8.41 -4.63
CA LYS A 175 3.66 -9.83 -4.73
C LYS A 175 4.67 -10.26 -3.67
N VAL A 176 5.72 -9.47 -3.45
CA VAL A 176 6.74 -9.75 -2.43
C VAL A 176 6.12 -9.70 -1.03
N LEU A 177 5.37 -8.62 -0.73
CA LEU A 177 4.72 -8.46 0.56
C LEU A 177 3.70 -9.58 0.85
N GLU A 178 2.95 -9.98 -0.19
CA GLU A 178 1.98 -11.08 -0.13
C GLU A 178 2.63 -12.44 0.13
N ALA A 179 3.80 -12.70 -0.44
CA ALA A 179 4.53 -13.94 -0.23
C ALA A 179 5.20 -13.99 1.16
N GLU A 180 5.76 -12.87 1.62
CA GLU A 180 6.31 -12.71 2.97
C GLU A 180 5.22 -12.97 4.03
N LEU A 181 4.07 -12.30 3.92
CA LEU A 181 2.94 -12.50 4.84
C LEU A 181 2.43 -13.94 4.86
N ARG A 182 2.52 -14.67 3.74
CA ARG A 182 2.08 -16.08 3.65
C ARG A 182 3.18 -17.09 4.01
N SER A 183 4.39 -16.63 4.34
CA SER A 183 5.58 -17.47 4.51
C SER A 183 5.88 -18.34 3.27
N GLU A 184 5.69 -17.80 2.06
CA GLU A 184 5.86 -18.46 0.76
C GLU A 184 7.13 -17.96 0.02
N LEU A 185 8.20 -17.81 0.79
CA LEU A 185 9.41 -17.05 0.44
C LEU A 185 10.30 -17.53 -0.74
N PRO A 186 10.30 -18.79 -1.23
CA PRO A 186 11.24 -19.19 -2.28
C PRO A 186 11.11 -18.39 -3.59
N PHE A 187 9.89 -17.94 -3.90
CA PHE A 187 9.59 -17.10 -5.07
C PHE A 187 9.69 -15.59 -4.77
N ALA A 188 9.74 -15.24 -3.48
CA ALA A 188 9.82 -13.87 -3.01
C ALA A 188 11.27 -13.39 -2.91
N GLU A 189 12.25 -14.26 -2.65
CA GLU A 189 13.66 -13.87 -2.50
C GLU A 189 14.20 -13.14 -3.74
N GLU A 190 13.98 -13.67 -4.94
CA GLU A 190 14.38 -13.02 -6.20
C GLU A 190 13.67 -11.66 -6.40
N ALA A 191 12.39 -11.57 -6.04
CA ALA A 191 11.62 -10.34 -6.19
C ALA A 191 11.95 -9.32 -5.08
N ALA A 192 12.30 -9.77 -3.87
CA ALA A 192 12.76 -8.98 -2.74
C ALA A 192 14.17 -8.43 -2.98
N ALA A 193 15.00 -9.09 -3.80
CA ALA A 193 16.28 -8.56 -4.25
C ALA A 193 16.12 -7.20 -4.99
N ARG A 194 14.96 -6.97 -5.61
CA ARG A 194 14.61 -5.67 -6.21
C ARG A 194 14.22 -4.61 -5.18
N PHE A 195 14.10 -4.97 -3.92
CA PHE A 195 13.81 -4.08 -2.80
C PHE A 195 14.92 -4.18 -1.75
N SER A 196 16.18 -4.13 -2.22
CA SER A 196 17.40 -4.24 -1.41
C SER A 196 17.54 -3.19 -0.31
N CYS A 197 16.73 -2.13 -0.35
CA CYS A 197 16.65 -1.12 0.70
C CYS A 197 15.97 -1.62 1.99
N PHE A 198 15.29 -2.77 1.94
CA PHE A 198 14.70 -3.38 3.13
C PHE A 198 15.74 -4.19 3.90
N THR A 199 15.66 -4.09 5.22
CA THR A 199 16.50 -4.86 6.13
C THR A 199 16.09 -6.33 6.05
N THR A 200 17.08 -7.23 5.91
CA THR A 200 16.85 -8.68 5.93
C THR A 200 16.00 -9.08 7.15
N GLY A 201 14.93 -9.83 6.90
CA GLY A 201 13.99 -10.26 7.94
C GLY A 201 13.06 -9.17 8.50
N ARG A 202 13.01 -7.97 7.89
CA ARG A 202 12.12 -6.87 8.31
C ARG A 202 11.25 -6.32 7.19
N LEU A 203 11.07 -7.07 6.09
CA LEU A 203 10.36 -6.60 4.90
C LEU A 203 8.98 -6.02 5.22
N ILE A 204 8.19 -6.68 6.09
CA ILE A 204 6.87 -6.20 6.49
C ILE A 204 6.97 -4.89 7.29
N ALA A 205 7.85 -4.84 8.30
CA ALA A 205 8.02 -3.67 9.15
C ALA A 205 8.53 -2.44 8.35
N ASP A 206 9.48 -2.66 7.45
CA ASP A 206 10.03 -1.62 6.59
C ASP A 206 8.99 -1.15 5.57
N SER A 207 8.20 -2.08 4.99
CA SER A 207 7.06 -1.74 4.13
C SER A 207 6.03 -0.87 4.84
N ILE A 208 5.72 -1.17 6.10
CA ILE A 208 4.82 -0.36 6.94
C ILE A 208 5.39 1.04 7.17
N ALA A 209 6.66 1.15 7.56
CA ALA A 209 7.31 2.42 7.82
C ALA A 209 7.35 3.31 6.57
N VAL A 210 7.71 2.73 5.43
CA VAL A 210 7.74 3.44 4.14
C VAL A 210 6.34 3.82 3.68
N PHE A 211 5.34 2.97 3.86
CA PHE A 211 3.94 3.32 3.54
C PHE A 211 3.47 4.53 4.35
N GLN A 212 3.76 4.60 5.64
CA GLN A 212 3.38 5.74 6.48
C GLN A 212 4.06 7.05 6.06
N GLN A 213 5.34 6.96 5.70
CA GLN A 213 6.13 8.06 5.14
C GLN A 213 5.56 8.56 3.80
N ALA A 214 5.40 7.65 2.85
CA ALA A 214 4.83 7.93 1.53
C ALA A 214 3.39 8.48 1.63
N ARG A 215 2.58 7.95 2.56
CA ARG A 215 1.22 8.41 2.79
C ARG A 215 1.19 9.87 3.22
N SER A 216 2.08 10.24 4.13
CA SER A 216 2.21 11.63 4.59
C SER A 216 2.55 12.53 3.41
N TYR A 217 3.50 12.15 2.56
CA TYR A 217 3.79 12.89 1.33
C TYR A 217 2.56 13.03 0.42
N VAL A 218 1.84 11.95 0.16
CA VAL A 218 0.66 11.95 -0.72
C VAL A 218 -0.45 12.85 -0.19
N LEU A 219 -0.69 12.86 1.13
CA LEU A 219 -1.73 13.70 1.74
C LEU A 219 -1.43 15.21 1.64
N TRP A 220 -0.15 15.60 1.75
CA TRP A 220 0.23 17.01 1.85
C TRP A 220 0.69 17.63 0.54
N TRP A 221 1.24 16.84 -0.37
CA TRP A 221 2.02 17.36 -1.50
C TRP A 221 1.66 16.77 -2.86
N CYS A 222 0.91 15.67 -2.90
CA CYS A 222 0.50 15.06 -4.16
C CYS A 222 -0.85 15.64 -4.60
N ASP A 223 -0.91 16.12 -5.83
CA ASP A 223 -2.16 16.55 -6.46
C ASP A 223 -3.00 15.30 -6.78
N GLN A 224 -4.00 15.03 -5.94
CA GLN A 224 -4.83 13.85 -6.04
C GLN A 224 -5.69 13.85 -7.31
N GLU A 225 -6.02 15.02 -7.85
CA GLU A 225 -6.85 15.15 -9.05
C GLU A 225 -6.09 14.72 -10.32
N ARG A 226 -4.75 14.75 -10.29
CA ARG A 226 -3.88 14.37 -11.42
C ARG A 226 -3.43 12.91 -11.40
N MET A 227 -3.73 12.15 -10.35
CA MET A 227 -3.34 10.75 -10.31
C MET A 227 -4.31 9.87 -11.07
N GLU A 228 -3.77 9.19 -12.08
CA GLU A 228 -4.46 8.14 -12.83
C GLU A 228 -4.64 6.89 -11.95
N VAL A 229 -5.70 6.89 -11.15
CA VAL A 229 -6.16 5.74 -10.36
C VAL A 229 -7.64 5.47 -10.64
N PRO A 230 -8.11 4.21 -10.55
CA PRO A 230 -9.52 3.89 -10.74
C PRO A 230 -10.41 4.60 -9.73
N ARG A 231 -11.63 4.94 -10.17
CA ARG A 231 -12.67 5.49 -9.31
C ARG A 231 -12.92 4.58 -8.10
N SER A 232 -12.68 5.12 -6.92
CA SER A 232 -12.69 4.42 -5.63
C SER A 232 -13.10 5.36 -4.48
N THR A 233 -13.18 4.87 -3.25
CA THR A 233 -13.34 5.79 -2.10
C THR A 233 -12.10 6.68 -1.95
N SER A 234 -12.27 7.88 -1.39
CA SER A 234 -11.15 8.81 -1.19
C SER A 234 -9.99 8.19 -0.43
N SER A 235 -10.26 7.37 0.60
CA SER A 235 -9.20 6.69 1.35
C SER A 235 -8.45 5.66 0.51
N HIS A 236 -9.15 4.90 -0.34
CA HIS A 236 -8.52 3.89 -1.19
C HIS A 236 -7.77 4.54 -2.36
N CYS A 237 -8.25 5.67 -2.90
CA CYS A 237 -7.47 6.50 -3.83
C CYS A 237 -6.14 6.95 -3.22
N ILE A 238 -6.15 7.42 -1.96
CA ILE A 238 -4.93 7.80 -1.23
C ILE A 238 -4.03 6.57 -1.01
N ASP A 239 -4.61 5.42 -0.68
CA ASP A 239 -3.85 4.18 -0.47
C ASP A 239 -3.18 3.73 -1.79
N MET A 240 -3.90 3.72 -2.91
CA MET A 240 -3.36 3.41 -4.25
C MET A 240 -2.22 4.37 -4.64
N ALA A 241 -2.43 5.67 -4.43
CA ALA A 241 -1.43 6.71 -4.65
C ALA A 241 -0.18 6.52 -3.79
N THR A 242 -0.38 6.15 -2.53
CA THR A 242 0.69 5.87 -1.57
C THR A 242 1.52 4.70 -2.04
N VAL A 243 0.88 3.55 -2.33
CA VAL A 243 1.57 2.34 -2.81
C VAL A 243 2.29 2.61 -4.13
N ARG A 244 1.66 3.33 -5.06
CA ARG A 244 2.30 3.75 -6.33
C ARG A 244 3.55 4.60 -6.08
N THR A 245 3.46 5.58 -5.17
CA THR A 245 4.57 6.47 -4.86
C THR A 245 5.71 5.71 -4.20
N MET A 246 5.45 4.93 -3.15
CA MET A 246 6.51 4.16 -2.49
C MET A 246 7.14 3.12 -3.42
N SER A 247 6.34 2.35 -4.16
CA SER A 247 6.87 1.25 -4.98
C SER A 247 7.78 1.77 -6.09
N LYS A 248 7.47 2.94 -6.66
CA LYS A 248 8.33 3.60 -7.66
C LYS A 248 9.69 4.02 -7.10
N VAL A 249 9.75 4.39 -5.83
CA VAL A 249 11.01 4.77 -5.17
C VAL A 249 11.79 3.56 -4.71
N LEU A 250 11.09 2.56 -4.16
CA LEU A 250 11.71 1.38 -3.57
C LEU A 250 12.29 0.41 -4.60
N ILE A 251 11.66 0.30 -5.77
CA ILE A 251 12.10 -0.65 -6.79
C ILE A 251 13.52 -0.31 -7.28
N ASP A 252 14.39 -1.31 -7.20
CA ASP A 252 15.81 -1.27 -7.53
C ASP A 252 16.56 -0.12 -6.84
N TRP A 253 16.14 0.32 -5.66
CA TRP A 253 16.83 1.39 -4.92
C TRP A 253 18.32 1.02 -4.69
N PRO A 254 19.29 1.96 -4.86
CA PRO A 254 19.14 3.38 -5.20
C PRO A 254 19.19 3.70 -6.70
N ALA A 255 19.06 2.72 -7.59
CA ALA A 255 19.26 2.91 -9.03
C ALA A 255 18.35 3.98 -9.65
N ALA A 256 17.11 4.13 -9.18
CA ALA A 256 16.20 5.18 -9.62
C ALA A 256 16.72 6.60 -9.28
N LEU A 257 17.27 6.79 -8.08
CA LEU A 257 17.94 8.04 -7.70
C LEU A 257 19.17 8.27 -8.59
N HIS A 258 20.01 7.25 -8.75
CA HIS A 258 21.22 7.34 -9.57
C HIS A 258 20.93 7.64 -11.04
N ALA A 259 19.84 7.11 -11.59
CA ALA A 259 19.41 7.43 -12.95
C ALA A 259 18.99 8.90 -13.09
N GLU A 260 18.27 9.44 -12.11
CA GLU A 260 17.90 10.87 -12.10
C GLU A 260 19.12 11.78 -11.92
N LEU A 261 20.06 11.37 -11.06
CA LEU A 261 21.34 12.03 -10.87
C LEU A 261 22.15 12.04 -12.17
N ARG A 262 22.27 10.89 -12.87
CA ARG A 262 22.90 10.77 -14.20
C ARG A 262 22.26 11.68 -15.23
N ARG A 263 20.92 11.73 -15.31
CA ARG A 263 20.19 12.62 -16.22
C ARG A 263 20.48 14.09 -15.99
N CYS A 264 20.79 14.45 -14.74
CA CYS A 264 21.11 15.81 -14.34
C CYS A 264 22.61 16.14 -14.32
N LEU A 265 23.48 15.16 -14.62
CA LEU A 265 24.91 15.42 -14.73
C LEU A 265 25.15 16.42 -15.85
N LYS A 266 25.85 17.50 -15.51
CA LYS A 266 26.27 18.50 -16.48
C LYS A 266 27.78 18.64 -16.42
N THR A 267 28.41 18.58 -17.57
CA THR A 267 29.80 18.99 -17.71
C THR A 267 29.85 20.50 -17.56
N THR A 268 30.48 20.97 -16.49
CA THR A 268 30.68 22.40 -16.30
C THR A 268 31.96 22.74 -17.04
N ARG A 269 31.83 23.26 -18.26
CA ARG A 269 32.89 24.10 -18.83
C ARG A 269 32.81 25.41 -18.04
N ALA A 270 33.40 25.42 -16.86
CA ALA A 270 33.52 26.66 -16.12
C ALA A 270 34.26 27.66 -17.02
N GLU A 271 33.74 28.88 -17.01
CA GLU A 271 34.37 30.19 -17.09
C GLU A 271 35.82 30.28 -16.55
N SER A 272 36.68 29.36 -16.98
CA SER A 272 38.12 29.33 -16.75
C SER A 272 38.84 30.00 -17.91
N TYR A 273 38.20 30.95 -18.61
CA TYR A 273 38.86 31.67 -19.71
C TYR A 273 40.02 32.54 -19.21
N GLU A 274 40.09 32.84 -17.90
CA GLU A 274 41.24 33.52 -17.30
C GLU A 274 42.33 32.57 -16.76
N PHE A 275 42.06 31.25 -16.61
CA PHE A 275 43.04 30.28 -16.10
C PHE A 275 43.45 29.18 -17.09
N ALA A 276 42.83 29.09 -18.28
CA ALA A 276 43.15 28.08 -19.30
C ALA A 276 44.51 28.31 -20.01
N LEU A 277 45.30 29.30 -19.61
CA LEU A 277 46.65 29.53 -20.15
C LEU A 277 47.73 28.62 -19.57
N ILE A 278 47.43 27.78 -18.57
CA ILE A 278 48.42 26.88 -17.96
C ILE A 278 47.82 25.48 -17.79
N GLY A 279 47.85 24.66 -18.84
CA GLY A 279 47.79 23.20 -18.76
C GLY A 279 46.45 22.56 -18.38
N LYS A 280 45.77 21.97 -19.37
CA LYS A 280 44.77 20.88 -19.29
C LYS A 280 44.06 20.70 -17.93
N SER A 281 43.14 21.59 -17.58
CA SER A 281 42.16 21.30 -16.53
C SER A 281 41.09 20.37 -17.08
N GLU A 282 40.97 19.17 -16.51
CA GLU A 282 39.85 18.27 -16.80
C GLU A 282 38.53 18.98 -16.45
N PRO A 283 37.49 18.87 -17.29
CA PRO A 283 36.23 19.56 -17.05
C PRO A 283 35.56 19.04 -15.76
N MET A 284 35.22 19.96 -14.86
CA MET A 284 34.58 19.60 -13.59
C MET A 284 33.11 19.22 -13.81
N LEU A 285 32.74 18.00 -13.42
CA LEU A 285 31.34 17.56 -13.42
C LEU A 285 30.59 18.19 -12.25
N THR A 286 29.38 18.68 -12.51
CA THR A 286 28.45 19.10 -11.45
C THR A 286 27.15 18.31 -11.55
N ILE A 287 26.46 18.20 -10.42
CA ILE A 287 25.24 17.43 -10.28
C ILE A 287 24.17 18.23 -9.54
N THR A 288 22.90 17.85 -9.72
CA THR A 288 21.78 18.43 -9.00
C THR A 288 22.03 18.38 -7.49
N PRO A 289 22.00 19.52 -6.78
CA PRO A 289 22.17 19.54 -5.33
C PRO A 289 21.11 18.70 -4.61
N LEU A 290 21.49 18.08 -3.49
CA LEU A 290 20.61 17.21 -2.69
C LEU A 290 19.26 17.86 -2.36
N HIS A 291 19.25 19.17 -2.05
CA HIS A 291 18.02 19.91 -1.72
C HIS A 291 17.05 20.10 -2.89
N ARG A 292 17.54 19.99 -4.13
CA ARG A 292 16.73 20.09 -5.37
C ARG A 292 16.22 18.74 -5.86
N LEU A 293 16.63 17.64 -5.23
CA LEU A 293 16.09 16.33 -5.56
C LEU A 293 14.57 16.30 -5.35
N PRO A 294 13.85 15.54 -6.20
CA PRO A 294 12.40 15.38 -6.06
C PRO A 294 12.01 15.03 -4.64
N ARG A 295 11.09 15.82 -4.08
CA ARG A 295 10.71 15.72 -2.67
C ARG A 295 10.26 14.31 -2.27
N HIS A 296 9.51 13.63 -3.13
CA HIS A 296 9.00 12.29 -2.85
C HIS A 296 10.12 11.28 -2.51
N LEU A 297 11.33 11.41 -3.07
CA LEU A 297 12.44 10.52 -2.73
C LEU A 297 12.84 10.65 -1.25
N ARG A 298 12.98 11.89 -0.77
CA ARG A 298 13.36 12.19 0.62
C ARG A 298 12.25 11.86 1.60
N GLU A 299 11.01 12.14 1.24
CA GLU A 299 9.87 11.87 2.12
C GLU A 299 9.55 10.37 2.20
N VAL A 300 9.94 9.56 1.21
CA VAL A 300 9.70 8.09 1.19
C VAL A 300 10.85 7.32 1.83
N MET A 301 12.10 7.65 1.49
CA MET A 301 13.29 6.93 1.99
C MET A 301 13.90 7.54 3.26
N GLY A 302 13.53 8.76 3.59
CA GLY A 302 14.16 9.56 4.64
C GLY A 302 15.46 10.24 4.18
N ASP A 303 15.73 11.41 4.76
CA ASP A 303 16.89 12.26 4.40
C ASP A 303 18.23 11.53 4.53
N GLY A 304 18.39 10.66 5.54
CA GLY A 304 19.62 9.90 5.77
C GLY A 304 19.91 8.90 4.65
N CYS A 305 18.91 8.11 4.24
CA CYS A 305 19.06 7.12 3.17
C CYS A 305 19.35 7.79 1.83
N VAL A 306 18.61 8.86 1.49
CA VAL A 306 18.85 9.62 0.26
C VAL A 306 20.24 10.26 0.26
N LYS A 307 20.68 10.84 1.39
CA LYS A 307 22.02 11.42 1.49
C LYS A 307 23.10 10.37 1.32
N SER A 308 22.96 9.19 1.93
CA SER A 308 23.91 8.08 1.77
C SER A 308 24.04 7.67 0.30
N ALA A 309 22.92 7.39 -0.37
CA ALA A 309 22.92 6.98 -1.78
C ALA A 309 23.42 8.07 -2.74
N TYR A 310 23.20 9.34 -2.39
CA TYR A 310 23.74 10.48 -3.13
C TYR A 310 25.26 10.59 -3.01
N LEU A 311 25.80 10.42 -1.79
CA LEU A 311 27.24 10.45 -1.56
C LEU A 311 27.95 9.30 -2.25
N GLU A 312 27.37 8.09 -2.19
CA GLU A 312 27.85 6.92 -2.92
C GLU A 312 27.95 7.21 -4.43
N PHE A 313 26.92 7.82 -5.01
CA PHE A 313 26.92 8.22 -6.42
C PHE A 313 28.06 9.20 -6.75
N CYS A 314 28.23 10.22 -5.90
CA CYS A 314 29.28 11.22 -6.06
C CYS A 314 30.68 10.59 -6.01
N GLU A 315 30.91 9.66 -5.08
CA GLU A 315 32.16 8.92 -4.96
C GLU A 315 32.44 8.07 -6.20
N GLN A 316 31.47 7.28 -6.66
CA GLN A 316 31.58 6.42 -7.85
C GLN A 316 31.94 7.21 -9.12
N HIS A 317 31.46 8.45 -9.25
CA HIS A 317 31.66 9.28 -10.44
C HIS A 317 32.73 10.37 -10.25
N LYS A 318 33.44 10.39 -9.11
CA LYS A 318 34.45 11.40 -8.75
C LYS A 318 33.93 12.84 -8.82
N ILE A 319 32.72 13.07 -8.31
CA ILE A 319 32.03 14.38 -8.31
C ILE A 319 32.09 14.99 -6.91
N ALA A 320 32.39 16.28 -6.81
CA ALA A 320 32.29 17.01 -5.55
C ALA A 320 30.83 17.09 -5.09
N ALA A 321 30.53 16.56 -3.89
CA ALA A 321 29.18 16.56 -3.34
C ALA A 321 28.71 18.00 -3.03
N ASN A 322 27.70 18.47 -3.75
CA ASN A 322 27.12 19.80 -3.54
C ASN A 322 25.93 19.74 -2.54
N ASP A 323 26.23 19.75 -1.24
CA ASP A 323 25.25 19.70 -0.13
C ASP A 323 24.74 21.12 0.29
N TYR A 324 24.83 22.11 -0.60
CA TYR A 324 24.55 23.50 -0.25
C TYR A 324 23.07 23.72 0.05
N ARG A 325 22.67 23.73 1.34
CA ARG A 325 21.37 24.24 1.77
C ARG A 325 21.35 25.77 1.59
N ARG A 326 20.77 26.29 0.51
CA ARG A 326 20.26 27.67 0.56
C ARG A 326 19.22 27.69 1.68
N ARG A 327 19.48 28.45 2.75
CA ARG A 327 18.49 28.77 3.80
C ARG A 327 17.26 29.42 3.12
N SER A 328 16.30 28.63 2.68
CA SER A 328 14.99 29.13 2.30
C SER A 328 14.26 29.47 3.59
N GLY A 329 14.25 30.75 3.95
CA GLY A 329 13.34 31.25 4.98
C GLY A 329 11.93 30.76 4.68
N ARG A 330 11.21 30.33 5.73
CA ARG A 330 9.80 29.96 5.61
C ARG A 330 9.07 31.06 4.81
N PRO A 331 8.23 30.75 3.82
CA PRO A 331 7.38 31.77 3.23
C PRO A 331 6.56 32.38 4.38
N LYS A 332 6.64 33.72 4.53
CA LYS A 332 5.83 34.45 5.49
C LYS A 332 4.37 34.03 5.26
N ARG A 333 3.67 33.64 6.32
CA ARG A 333 2.21 33.47 6.29
C ARG A 333 1.62 34.76 5.72
N TRP A 334 0.80 34.63 4.68
CA TRP A 334 -0.15 35.67 4.33
C TRP A 334 -1.17 35.74 5.47
N THR A 335 -0.92 36.62 6.44
CA THR A 335 -1.93 37.11 7.37
C THR A 335 -2.08 38.59 7.12
N GLN A 336 -3.12 38.96 6.37
CA GLN A 336 -3.83 40.23 6.47
C GLN A 336 -5.07 40.14 5.58
N PHE A 337 -6.20 39.80 6.19
CA PHE A 337 -7.50 40.28 5.69
C PHE A 337 -7.63 41.74 6.15
N PRO A 338 -8.07 42.68 5.29
CA PRO A 338 -8.40 44.01 5.74
C PRO A 338 -9.72 43.96 6.53
N THR A 339 -9.64 44.34 7.80
CA THR A 339 -10.83 44.69 8.59
C THR A 339 -11.45 45.95 8.01
N TYR A 340 -12.65 45.81 7.46
CA TYR A 340 -13.55 46.93 7.19
C TYR A 340 -13.98 47.54 8.53
N ASN A 341 -13.51 48.74 8.84
CA ASN A 341 -14.12 49.58 9.87
C ASN A 341 -15.19 50.43 9.20
N GLY A 342 -16.43 50.26 9.67
CA GLY A 342 -17.53 51.16 9.36
C GLY A 342 -17.32 52.52 10.02
N GLY A 343 -17.71 53.55 9.28
CA GLY A 343 -18.02 54.90 9.73
C GLY A 343 -19.22 55.36 8.92
#